data_AF-A0A3D4NYZ7-F1
#
_entry.id   AF-A0A3D4NYZ7-F1
#
_cell.length_a   1.000
_cell.length_b   1.000
_cell.length_c   1.000
_cell.angle_alpha   90.00
_cell.angle_beta   90.00
_cell.angle_gamma   90.00
#
_symmetry.space_group_name_H-M   'P 1'
#
loop_
_entity.id
_entity.type
_entity.pdbx_description
1 polymer ?
#
loop_
_entity_poly.entity_id
_entity_poly.type
_entity_poly.pdbx_seq_one_letter_code
_entity_poly.pdbx_strand_id
1 'polypeptide(L)'
;FMNPVPLMTLVELIKGIATTPETFVVVKALAEKMGKVPVEANDYPGFIANRILMPMINEAVYALMEGVGSVEAIDTVMKLGMNHPMGPLALADLIGLDVCLYIMEVLYEGFKDSKYRPCPLLKKYVDAGYLGRKSGRGFYEYK
;
A
#
# COMPACT_ATOMS: atom_id res chain seq x y z
N PHE A 1 -8.96 0.54 8.42
CA PHE A 1 -8.36 1.80 8.94
C PHE A 1 -7.01 2.01 8.30
N MET A 2 -6.51 3.26 8.24
CA MET A 2 -5.19 3.59 7.69
C MET A 2 -4.23 4.05 8.80
N ASN A 3 -2.94 3.71 8.69
CA ASN A 3 -1.91 4.10 9.66
C ASN A 3 -1.39 5.53 9.36
N PRO A 4 -1.17 6.40 10.37
CA PRO A 4 -1.56 6.28 11.78
C PRO A 4 -3.05 6.52 12.01
N VAL A 5 -3.68 5.54 12.67
CA VAL A 5 -5.15 5.46 12.85
C VAL A 5 -5.76 6.69 13.49
N PRO A 6 -5.16 7.36 14.49
CA PRO A 6 -5.74 8.57 15.07
C PRO A 6 -5.81 9.75 14.09
N LEU A 7 -4.83 9.90 13.20
CA LEU A 7 -4.72 11.05 12.29
C LEU A 7 -5.47 10.83 10.97
N MET A 8 -5.47 9.60 10.45
CA MET A 8 -6.11 9.30 9.18
C MET A 8 -7.63 9.28 9.32
N THR A 9 -8.34 10.03 8.49
CA THR A 9 -9.81 10.12 8.55
C THR A 9 -10.52 9.01 7.81
N LEU A 10 -9.87 8.29 6.89
CA LEU A 10 -10.51 7.27 6.07
C LEU A 10 -10.67 5.91 6.79
N VAL A 11 -11.80 5.24 6.54
CA VAL A 11 -11.96 3.80 6.80
C VAL A 11 -12.71 3.13 5.64
N GLU A 12 -12.17 2.03 5.13
CA GLU A 12 -12.90 1.17 4.17
C GLU A 12 -13.83 0.22 4.95
N LEU A 13 -15.10 0.17 4.55
CA LEU A 13 -16.10 -0.75 5.06
C LEU A 13 -16.32 -1.87 4.05
N ILE A 14 -15.83 -3.06 4.38
CA ILE A 14 -15.83 -4.19 3.46
C ILE A 14 -17.11 -5.00 3.64
N LYS A 15 -17.90 -5.11 2.57
CA LYS A 15 -19.08 -5.98 2.55
C LYS A 15 -18.70 -7.35 2.04
N GLY A 16 -18.75 -8.33 2.94
CA GLY A 16 -18.71 -9.74 2.57
C GLY A 16 -20.07 -10.19 2.02
N ILE A 17 -20.10 -11.39 1.43
CA ILE A 17 -21.30 -11.93 0.77
C ILE A 17 -22.53 -12.02 1.69
N ALA A 18 -22.31 -12.23 2.99
CA ALA A 18 -23.36 -12.37 4.00
C ALA A 18 -23.54 -11.12 4.88
N THR A 19 -22.82 -10.03 4.60
CA THR A 19 -22.96 -8.78 5.37
C THR A 19 -24.34 -8.19 5.11
N THR A 20 -25.16 -8.08 6.16
CA THR A 20 -26.51 -7.54 6.02
C THR A 20 -26.50 -6.01 5.91
N PRO A 21 -27.54 -5.41 5.29
CA PRO A 21 -27.70 -3.95 5.27
C PRO A 21 -27.70 -3.33 6.67
N GLU A 22 -28.29 -4.01 7.66
CA GLU A 22 -28.38 -3.53 9.04
C GLU A 22 -27.00 -3.47 9.70
N THR A 23 -26.19 -4.53 9.57
CA THR A 23 -24.80 -4.53 10.05
C THR A 23 -24.00 -3.40 9.41
N PHE A 24 -24.15 -3.20 8.10
CA PHE A 24 -23.44 -2.14 7.38
C PHE A 24 -23.81 -0.75 7.91
N VAL A 25 -25.11 -0.47 8.12
CA VAL A 25 -25.57 0.82 8.66
C VAL A 25 -25.02 1.07 10.07
N VAL A 26 -25.03 0.06 10.94
CA VAL A 26 -24.49 0.17 12.30
C VAL A 26 -23.00 0.50 12.29
N VAL A 27 -22.21 -0.24 11.49
CA VAL A 27 -20.76 -0.04 11.41
C VAL A 27 -20.42 1.32 10.76
N LYS A 28 -21.19 1.75 9.76
CA LYS A 28 -21.05 3.07 9.14
C LYS A 28 -21.26 4.19 10.15
N ALA A 29 -22.36 4.15 10.91
CA ALA A 29 -22.65 5.15 11.94
C ALA A 29 -21.58 5.16 13.05
N LEU A 30 -21.05 3.98 13.41
CA LEU A 30 -19.94 3.87 14.35
C LEU A 30 -18.66 4.56 13.83
N ALA A 31 -18.30 4.33 12.57
CA ALA A 31 -17.15 4.98 11.93
C ALA A 31 -17.29 6.51 11.91
N GLU A 32 -18.46 7.02 11.55
CA GLU A 32 -18.77 8.45 11.55
C GLU A 32 -18.66 9.04 12.96
N LYS A 33 -19.17 8.34 13.98
CA LYS A 33 -19.04 8.75 15.39
C LYS A 33 -17.59 8.82 15.87
N MET A 34 -16.70 8.03 15.28
CA MET A 34 -15.26 8.09 15.53
C MET A 34 -14.54 9.22 14.75
N GLY A 35 -15.29 10.08 14.04
CA GLY A 35 -14.73 11.13 13.18
C GLY A 35 -14.07 10.59 11.92
N LYS A 36 -14.44 9.38 11.49
CA LYS A 36 -13.95 8.78 10.25
C LYS A 36 -14.93 9.00 9.10
N VAL A 37 -14.40 8.95 7.89
CA VAL A 37 -15.12 8.93 6.63
C VAL A 37 -15.17 7.48 6.15
N PRO A 38 -16.32 6.78 6.33
CA PRO A 38 -16.48 5.43 5.84
C PRO A 38 -16.69 5.41 4.32
N VAL A 39 -15.98 4.53 3.63
CA VAL A 39 -16.14 4.26 2.19
C VAL A 39 -16.48 2.79 2.01
N GLU A 40 -17.57 2.51 1.30
CA GLU A 40 -17.98 1.13 0.98
C GLU A 40 -17.02 0.50 -0.02
N ALA A 41 -16.62 -0.74 0.25
CA ALA A 41 -15.85 -1.56 -0.66
C ALA A 41 -16.38 -3.00 -0.68
N ASN A 42 -16.26 -3.66 -1.82
CA ASN A 42 -16.57 -5.08 -1.94
C ASN A 42 -15.39 -5.92 -1.44
N ASP A 43 -15.69 -7.09 -0.88
CA ASP A 43 -14.66 -8.05 -0.47
C ASP A 43 -13.92 -8.64 -1.68
N TYR A 44 -12.75 -8.08 -1.96
CA TYR A 44 -11.82 -8.48 -3.02
C TYR A 44 -10.38 -8.33 -2.52
N PRO A 45 -9.41 -9.07 -3.10
CA PRO A 45 -8.00 -8.95 -2.71
C PRO A 45 -7.52 -7.49 -2.76
N GLY A 46 -7.10 -6.98 -1.60
CA GLY A 46 -6.60 -5.61 -1.42
C GLY A 46 -7.65 -4.49 -1.35
N PHE A 47 -8.94 -4.83 -1.33
CA PHE A 47 -10.05 -3.86 -1.27
C PHE A 47 -9.90 -2.75 -2.33
N ILE A 48 -9.97 -1.46 -1.97
CA ILE A 48 -9.74 -0.35 -2.89
C ILE A 48 -8.31 0.16 -2.72
N ALA A 49 -7.93 0.58 -1.51
CA ALA A 49 -6.69 1.31 -1.27
C ALA A 49 -5.45 0.50 -1.64
N ASN A 50 -5.31 -0.72 -1.09
CA ASN A 50 -4.13 -1.55 -1.32
C ASN A 50 -4.08 -2.12 -2.74
N ARG A 51 -5.24 -2.39 -3.34
CA ARG A 51 -5.35 -2.83 -4.74
C ARG A 51 -4.81 -1.81 -5.73
N ILE A 52 -4.85 -0.52 -5.41
CA ILE A 52 -4.32 0.56 -6.26
C ILE A 52 -2.90 0.92 -5.83
N LEU A 53 -2.68 1.14 -4.54
CA LEU A 53 -1.42 1.66 -4.03
C LEU A 53 -0.27 0.67 -4.18
N MET A 54 -0.47 -0.62 -3.88
CA MET A 54 0.62 -1.59 -3.89
C MET A 54 1.16 -1.85 -5.29
N PRO A 55 0.32 -2.02 -6.34
CA PRO A 55 0.84 -2.09 -7.71
C PRO A 55 1.60 -0.85 -8.15
N MET A 56 1.17 0.37 -7.76
CA MET A 56 1.90 1.60 -8.06
C MET A 56 3.30 1.61 -7.42
N ILE A 57 3.39 1.19 -6.15
CA ILE A 57 4.69 1.05 -5.46
C ILE A 57 5.53 -0.02 -6.15
N ASN A 58 4.96 -1.20 -6.43
CA ASN A 58 5.64 -2.30 -7.09
C ASN A 58 6.18 -1.91 -8.47
N GLU A 59 5.44 -1.09 -9.22
CA GLU A 59 5.86 -0.52 -10.49
C GLU A 59 7.05 0.45 -10.33
N ALA A 60 7.05 1.28 -9.28
CA ALA A 60 8.22 2.11 -8.98
C ALA A 60 9.47 1.27 -8.68
N VAL A 61 9.30 0.10 -8.04
CA VAL A 61 10.42 -0.83 -7.82
C VAL A 61 10.88 -1.49 -9.13
N TYR A 62 9.96 -1.78 -10.07
CA TYR A 62 10.33 -2.22 -11.42
C TYR A 62 11.14 -1.16 -12.16
N ALA A 63 10.68 0.10 -12.17
CA ALA A 63 11.39 1.21 -12.78
C ALA A 63 12.82 1.36 -12.22
N LEU A 64 12.98 1.17 -10.91
CA LEU A 64 14.30 1.14 -10.28
C LEU A 64 15.14 -0.07 -10.73
N MET A 65 14.57 -1.27 -10.68
CA MET A 65 15.25 -2.52 -11.05
C MET A 65 15.73 -2.52 -12.50
N GLU A 66 14.95 -1.92 -13.40
CA GLU A 66 15.23 -1.83 -14.83
C GLU A 66 16.12 -0.63 -15.19
N GLY A 67 16.50 0.19 -14.21
CA GLY A 67 17.42 1.32 -14.40
C GLY A 67 16.79 2.53 -15.08
N VAL A 68 15.46 2.67 -15.06
CA VAL A 68 14.75 3.83 -15.63
C VAL A 68 15.12 5.13 -14.90
N GLY A 69 15.37 5.05 -13.60
CA GLY A 69 15.81 6.19 -12.79
C GLY A 69 16.37 5.77 -11.44
N SER A 70 17.08 6.70 -10.77
CA SER A 70 17.51 6.48 -9.38
C SER A 70 16.31 6.55 -8.42
N VAL A 71 16.51 6.09 -7.19
CA VAL A 71 15.51 6.17 -6.11
C VAL A 71 14.98 7.60 -5.96
N GLU A 72 15.89 8.58 -5.89
CA GLU A 72 15.57 10.00 -5.74
C GLU A 72 14.84 10.56 -6.96
N ALA A 73 15.24 10.16 -8.17
CA ALA A 73 14.62 10.64 -9.40
C ALA A 73 13.16 10.16 -9.51
N ILE A 74 12.93 8.87 -9.26
CA ILE A 74 11.58 8.26 -9.27
C ILE A 74 10.68 8.97 -8.25
N ASP A 75 11.15 9.12 -7.01
CA ASP A 75 10.38 9.78 -5.96
C ASP A 75 10.14 11.27 -6.26
N THR A 76 11.12 11.96 -6.85
CA THR A 76 11.01 13.37 -7.23
C THR A 76 9.96 13.58 -8.32
N VAL A 77 9.95 12.73 -9.35
CA VAL A 77 8.96 12.81 -10.43
C VAL A 77 7.56 12.56 -9.88
N MET A 78 7.37 11.57 -9.02
CA MET A 78 6.05 11.29 -8.45
C MET A 78 5.58 12.39 -7.50
N LYS A 79 6.49 13.00 -6.74
CA LYS A 79 6.16 14.12 -5.87
C LYS A 79 5.82 15.40 -6.63
N LEU A 80 6.71 15.84 -7.53
CA LEU A 80 6.60 17.14 -8.18
C LEU A 80 5.76 17.08 -9.45
N GLY A 81 5.87 16.00 -10.21
CA GLY A 81 5.14 15.81 -11.46
C GLY A 81 3.70 15.33 -11.25
N MET A 82 3.49 14.36 -10.36
CA MET A 82 2.15 13.80 -10.08
C MET A 82 1.50 14.39 -8.81
N ASN A 83 2.16 15.37 -8.18
CA ASN A 83 1.70 16.07 -6.98
C ASN A 83 1.40 15.13 -5.79
N HIS A 84 2.14 14.04 -5.66
CA HIS A 84 2.03 13.16 -4.48
C HIS A 84 2.77 13.78 -3.28
N PRO A 85 2.24 13.63 -2.05
CA PRO A 85 2.90 14.17 -0.85
C PRO A 85 4.23 13.47 -0.54
N MET A 86 4.39 12.23 -1.00
CA MET A 86 5.57 11.39 -0.81
C MET A 86 5.78 10.54 -2.06
N GLY A 87 7.05 10.29 -2.41
CA GLY A 87 7.38 9.39 -3.51
C GLY A 87 7.09 7.94 -3.14
N PRO A 88 6.83 7.06 -4.13
CA PRO A 88 6.44 5.68 -3.90
C PRO A 88 7.50 4.86 -3.15
N LEU A 89 8.79 5.10 -3.36
CA LEU A 89 9.87 4.33 -2.73
C LEU A 89 10.06 4.77 -1.26
N ALA A 90 10.05 6.07 -0.99
CA ALA A 90 10.04 6.58 0.39
C ALA A 90 8.75 6.17 1.15
N LEU A 91 7.61 6.10 0.45
CA LEU A 91 6.36 5.61 1.02
C LEU A 91 6.43 4.11 1.33
N ALA A 92 7.03 3.31 0.45
CA ALA A 92 7.27 1.89 0.70
C ALA A 92 8.14 1.69 1.95
N ASP A 93 9.21 2.47 2.11
CA ASP A 93 10.06 2.42 3.30
C ASP A 93 9.34 2.85 4.59
N LEU A 94 8.34 3.73 4.49
CA LEU A 94 7.50 4.11 5.62
C LEU A 94 6.49 3.02 6.00
N ILE A 95 5.91 2.33 5.00
CA ILE A 95 4.97 1.22 5.20
C ILE A 95 5.70 -0.01 5.75
N GLY A 96 6.88 -0.29 5.21
CA GLY A 96 7.65 -1.50 5.43
C GLY A 96 7.66 -2.38 4.19
N LEU A 97 8.84 -2.74 3.68
CA LEU A 97 8.97 -3.47 2.42
C LEU A 97 8.43 -4.91 2.49
N ASP A 98 8.50 -5.54 3.66
CA ASP A 98 7.87 -6.83 3.94
C ASP A 98 6.35 -6.76 3.87
N VAL A 99 5.73 -5.68 4.36
CA VAL A 99 4.29 -5.45 4.25
C VAL A 99 3.89 -5.21 2.79
N CYS A 100 4.66 -4.39 2.06
CA CYS A 100 4.45 -4.19 0.63
C CYS A 100 4.52 -5.51 -0.15
N LEU A 101 5.55 -6.33 0.12
CA LEU A 101 5.72 -7.63 -0.51
C LEU A 101 4.56 -8.57 -0.19
N TYR A 102 4.20 -8.68 1.10
CA TYR A 102 3.10 -9.52 1.55
C TYR A 102 1.79 -9.17 0.85
N ILE A 103 1.45 -7.87 0.76
CA ILE A 103 0.22 -7.47 0.08
C ILE A 103 0.27 -7.79 -1.42
N MET A 104 1.41 -7.59 -2.08
CA MET A 104 1.56 -7.99 -3.50
C MET A 104 1.38 -9.50 -3.68
N GLU A 105 1.86 -10.32 -2.76
CA GLU A 105 1.64 -11.77 -2.77
C GLU A 105 0.16 -12.14 -2.55
N VAL A 106 -0.54 -11.46 -1.65
CA VAL A 106 -1.99 -11.61 -1.46
C VAL A 106 -2.76 -11.23 -2.73
N LEU A 107 -2.38 -10.14 -3.41
CA LEU A 107 -2.99 -9.75 -4.68
C LEU A 107 -2.73 -10.79 -5.77
N TYR A 108 -1.49 -11.27 -5.89
CA TYR A 108 -1.11 -12.29 -6.86
C TYR A 108 -1.86 -13.60 -6.63
N GLU A 109 -1.91 -14.08 -5.39
CA GLU A 109 -2.60 -15.31 -5.03
C GLU A 109 -4.11 -15.19 -5.20
N GLY A 110 -4.69 -14.06 -4.80
CA GLY A 110 -6.13 -13.80 -4.90
C GLY A 110 -6.65 -13.66 -6.33
N PHE A 111 -5.85 -13.10 -7.25
CA PHE A 111 -6.25 -12.97 -8.65
C PHE A 111 -5.71 -14.07 -9.57
N LYS A 112 -4.64 -14.77 -9.14
CA LYS A 112 -3.89 -15.72 -9.98
C LYS A 112 -3.44 -15.11 -11.32
N ASP A 113 -3.16 -13.81 -11.32
CA ASP A 113 -2.80 -13.04 -12.51
C ASP A 113 -1.38 -12.48 -12.36
N SER A 114 -0.53 -12.80 -13.34
CA SER A 114 0.85 -12.32 -13.46
C SER A 114 1.00 -10.80 -13.43
N LYS A 115 -0.08 -10.04 -13.69
CA LYS A 115 -0.14 -8.58 -13.48
C LYS A 115 0.28 -8.17 -12.07
N TYR A 116 -0.05 -8.97 -11.06
CA TYR A 116 0.21 -8.66 -9.64
C TYR A 116 1.47 -9.33 -9.09
N ARG A 117 2.35 -9.87 -9.95
CA ARG A 117 3.59 -10.50 -9.49
C ARG A 117 4.45 -9.47 -8.71
N PRO A 118 4.98 -9.80 -7.53
CA PRO A 118 5.89 -8.89 -6.83
C PRO A 118 7.20 -8.72 -7.60
N CYS A 119 7.75 -7.50 -7.57
CA CYS A 119 9.03 -7.21 -8.20
C CYS A 119 10.16 -8.05 -7.57
N PRO A 120 11.03 -8.69 -8.37
CA PRO A 120 12.15 -9.47 -7.84
C PRO A 120 13.10 -8.65 -6.95
N LEU A 121 13.30 -7.36 -7.25
CA LEU A 121 14.11 -6.48 -6.43
C LEU A 121 13.50 -6.26 -5.04
N LEU A 122 12.17 -6.09 -4.96
CA LEU A 122 11.47 -5.98 -3.69
C LEU A 122 11.70 -7.22 -2.81
N LYS A 123 11.60 -8.41 -3.40
CA LYS A 123 11.90 -9.68 -2.71
C LYS A 123 13.32 -9.70 -2.15
N LYS A 124 14.31 -9.36 -2.97
CA LYS A 124 15.73 -9.30 -2.53
C LYS A 124 15.96 -8.33 -1.38
N TYR A 125 15.27 -7.19 -1.36
CA TYR A 125 15.39 -6.22 -0.26
C TYR A 125 14.82 -6.79 1.03
N VAL A 126 13.65 -7.44 0.97
CA VAL A 126 13.04 -8.10 2.13
C VAL A 126 13.91 -9.25 2.64
N ASP A 127 14.42 -10.10 1.74
CA ASP A 127 15.31 -11.21 2.07
C ASP A 127 16.61 -10.74 2.75
N ALA A 128 17.10 -9.55 2.37
CA ALA A 128 18.27 -8.92 2.97
C ALA A 128 17.99 -8.21 4.31
N GLY A 129 16.73 -8.18 4.77
CA GLY A 129 16.33 -7.46 5.98
C GLY A 129 16.27 -5.94 5.82
N TYR A 130 16.26 -5.44 4.58
CA TYR A 130 16.08 -4.01 4.29
C TYR A 130 14.59 -3.70 4.24
N LEU A 131 13.99 -3.51 5.41
CA LEU A 131 12.54 -3.36 5.60
C LEU A 131 12.07 -1.90 5.66
N GLY A 132 12.92 -0.94 5.30
CA GLY A 132 12.59 0.48 5.35
C GLY A 132 12.97 1.13 6.68
N ARG A 133 12.17 2.10 7.13
CA ARG A 133 12.47 2.90 8.33
C ARG A 133 12.62 2.06 9.58
N LYS A 134 11.83 0.99 9.72
CA LYS A 134 11.82 0.14 10.92
C LYS A 134 13.09 -0.69 11.10
N SER A 135 13.88 -0.90 10.04
CA SER A 135 15.18 -1.59 10.09
C SER A 135 16.36 -0.64 9.88
N GLY A 136 16.13 0.68 9.83
CA GLY A 136 17.17 1.67 9.52
C GLY A 136 17.61 1.68 8.04
N ARG A 137 17.03 0.84 7.20
CA ARG A 137 17.41 0.73 5.77
C ARG A 137 16.31 0.07 4.94
N GLY A 138 16.00 0.69 3.81
CA GLY A 138 15.20 0.15 2.72
C GLY A 138 15.75 0.62 1.39
N PHE A 139 14.95 1.32 0.59
CA PHE A 139 15.44 2.07 -0.58
C PHE A 139 16.33 3.24 -0.18
N TYR A 140 16.06 3.85 0.98
CA TYR A 140 16.91 4.85 1.63
C TYR A 140 17.58 4.28 2.89
N GLU A 141 18.63 4.97 3.34
CA GLU A 141 19.25 4.72 4.65
C GLU A 141 18.70 5.70 5.69
N TYR A 142 18.37 5.19 6.87
CA TYR A 142 17.78 5.93 7.97
C TYR A 142 18.67 5.83 9.21
N LYS A 143 18.95 6.97 9.85
CA LYS A 143 19.72 7.07 11.09
C LYS A 143 18.82 6.94 12.31
#